data_AF-V9H6D5-F1
#
_entry.id   AF-V9H6D5-F1
#
_cell.length_a   1.000
_cell.length_b   1.000
_cell.length_c   1.000
_cell.angle_alpha   90.00
_cell.angle_beta   90.00
_cell.angle_gamma   90.00
#
_symmetry.space_group_name_H-M   'P 1'
#
loop_
_entity.id
_entity.type
_entity.pdbx_description
1 polymer ?
#
loop_
_entity_poly.entity_id
_entity_poly.type
_entity_poly.pdbx_seq_one_letter_code
_entity_poly.pdbx_strand_id
1 'polypeptide(L)'
;MNKWISISLASLTAVALLSGCNNHDDRETKQQIAQLQAQLDAEKAEKAQRQAQENEQKQQQEQQEREEQIRQEAEESVRAQLKMEAEEKAAQQKAIQQQKAAQQKATPKMTEKIVRYPATVVTQSGYGDLSLRGEASTKGLEVGKVYDGNEVTVIAKTNKCEVIGNIDGCWVKVQLDSGVKGYMFDGYLNREVLSQEEKQNLRQNSQEDNE
;
A
#
# COMPACT_ATOMS: atom_id res chain seq x y z
N MET A 1 2.87 -12.81 57.96
CA MET A 1 2.92 -12.90 59.44
C MET A 1 3.84 -14.06 59.79
N ASN A 2 4.96 -13.81 60.47
CA ASN A 2 5.63 -14.77 61.34
C ASN A 2 6.71 -14.04 62.14
N LYS A 3 6.33 -13.65 63.37
CA LYS A 3 7.18 -13.06 64.40
C LYS A 3 7.52 -14.16 65.39
N TRP A 4 8.78 -14.56 65.53
CA TRP A 4 9.23 -15.22 66.76
C TRP A 4 10.56 -14.61 67.21
N ILE A 5 10.41 -13.73 68.19
CA ILE A 5 11.43 -13.24 69.11
C ILE A 5 11.70 -14.39 70.09
N SER A 6 12.97 -14.67 70.38
CA SER A 6 13.38 -15.08 71.73
C SER A 6 14.88 -14.87 71.90
N ILE A 7 15.18 -13.73 72.50
CA ILE A 7 16.47 -13.35 73.06
C ILE A 7 16.58 -14.07 74.41
N SER A 8 17.52 -14.99 74.56
CA SER A 8 17.95 -15.48 75.86
C SER A 8 19.35 -14.97 76.15
N LEU A 9 19.39 -13.83 76.84
CA LEU A 9 20.51 -13.42 77.68
C LEU A 9 20.62 -14.46 78.81
N ALA A 10 21.76 -15.16 78.88
CA ALA A 10 22.20 -15.84 80.08
C ALA A 10 23.64 -15.43 80.36
N SER A 11 23.77 -14.48 81.27
CA SER A 11 25.02 -14.07 81.90
C SER A 11 25.59 -15.21 82.73
N LEU A 12 26.87 -15.56 82.57
CA LEU A 12 27.68 -16.13 83.65
C LEU A 12 29.17 -15.85 83.42
N THR A 13 29.65 -14.91 84.23
CA THR A 13 30.93 -14.88 84.98
C THR A 13 32.25 -15.17 84.27
N ALA A 14 33.06 -14.11 84.31
CA ALA A 14 34.51 -14.05 84.18
C ALA A 14 35.27 -15.25 84.75
N VAL A 15 36.24 -15.74 83.96
CA VAL A 15 37.45 -16.40 84.45
C VAL A 15 38.61 -15.52 84.04
N ALA A 16 39.13 -14.75 85.00
CA ALA A 16 40.42 -14.08 84.88
C ALA A 16 41.51 -15.10 85.21
N LEU A 17 42.26 -15.55 84.20
CA LEU A 17 43.55 -16.21 84.42
C LEU A 17 44.65 -15.16 84.29
N LEU A 18 45.07 -14.65 85.45
CA LEU A 18 46.38 -14.05 85.62
C LEU A 18 47.40 -15.17 85.79
N SER A 19 48.38 -15.23 84.90
CA SER A 19 49.64 -15.94 85.12
C SER A 19 50.75 -15.20 84.36
N GLY A 20 51.89 -15.07 85.02
CA GLY A 20 52.92 -14.06 84.80
C GLY A 20 53.69 -14.16 83.48
N CYS A 21 54.28 -13.02 83.13
CA CYS A 21 55.02 -12.76 81.89
C CYS A 21 56.26 -13.64 81.69
N ASN A 22 56.44 -14.12 80.46
CA ASN A 22 57.77 -14.37 79.88
C ASN A 22 57.78 -13.78 78.44
N ASN A 23 58.47 -12.66 78.23
CA ASN A 23 58.33 -11.78 77.05
C ASN A 23 58.95 -12.31 75.73
N HIS A 24 59.20 -13.62 75.59
CA HIS A 24 59.79 -14.22 74.38
C HIS A 24 58.76 -14.99 73.51
N ASP A 25 57.74 -15.62 74.12
CA ASP A 25 56.70 -16.40 73.41
C ASP A 25 55.58 -15.52 72.78
N ASP A 26 55.38 -14.31 73.28
CA ASP A 26 54.33 -13.37 72.83
C ASP A 26 54.47 -12.99 71.34
N ARG A 27 55.69 -13.00 70.81
CA ARG A 27 55.97 -12.55 69.43
C ARG A 27 55.55 -13.59 68.40
N GLU A 28 55.80 -14.87 68.65
CA GLU A 28 55.45 -15.95 67.73
C GLU A 28 53.94 -16.21 67.73
N THR A 29 53.28 -16.15 68.91
CA THR A 29 51.82 -16.28 69.00
C THR A 29 51.10 -15.10 68.30
N LYS A 30 51.58 -13.86 68.47
CA LYS A 30 51.04 -12.71 67.73
C LYS A 30 51.25 -12.82 66.22
N GLN A 31 52.37 -13.38 65.79
CA GLN A 31 52.63 -13.65 64.37
C GLN A 31 51.67 -14.71 63.80
N GLN A 32 51.41 -15.80 64.54
CA GLN A 32 50.47 -16.83 64.10
C GLN A 32 49.02 -16.30 64.03
N ILE A 33 48.59 -15.49 64.99
CA ILE A 33 47.27 -14.85 64.97
C ILE A 33 47.12 -13.89 63.78
N ALA A 34 48.15 -13.08 63.51
CA ALA A 34 48.16 -12.18 62.37
C ALA A 34 48.16 -12.94 61.03
N GLN A 35 48.90 -14.05 60.93
CA GLN A 35 48.90 -14.91 59.74
C GLN A 35 47.55 -15.58 59.51
N LEU A 36 46.91 -16.09 60.58
CA LEU A 36 45.60 -16.72 60.49
C LEU A 36 44.51 -15.70 60.09
N GLN A 37 44.56 -14.49 60.65
CA GLN A 37 43.66 -13.40 60.27
C GLN A 37 43.84 -13.03 58.78
N ALA A 38 45.09 -12.91 58.32
CA ALA A 38 45.39 -12.63 56.92
C ALA A 38 44.90 -13.73 55.97
N GLN A 39 45.00 -15.02 56.36
CA GLN A 39 44.45 -16.13 55.59
C GLN A 39 42.92 -16.09 55.52
N LEU A 40 42.25 -15.78 56.63
CA LEU A 40 40.79 -15.68 56.66
C LEU A 40 40.27 -14.52 55.80
N ASP A 41 40.97 -13.38 55.83
CA ASP A 41 40.61 -12.21 55.01
C ASP A 41 40.90 -12.45 53.53
N ALA A 42 41.96 -13.19 53.20
CA ALA A 42 42.24 -13.63 51.83
C ALA A 42 41.15 -14.60 51.32
N GLU A 43 40.72 -15.58 52.13
CA GLU A 43 39.64 -16.52 51.76
C GLU A 43 38.30 -15.80 51.56
N LYS A 44 37.97 -14.83 52.42
CA LYS A 44 36.78 -13.99 52.27
C LYS A 44 36.84 -13.12 51.02
N ALA A 45 38.00 -12.52 50.73
CA ALA A 45 38.20 -11.71 49.53
C ALA A 45 38.06 -12.55 48.25
N GLU A 46 38.62 -13.76 48.22
CA GLU A 46 38.51 -14.67 47.07
C GLU A 46 37.07 -15.14 46.85
N LYS A 47 36.35 -15.51 47.92
CA LYS A 47 34.92 -15.87 47.82
C LYS A 47 34.06 -14.70 47.34
N ALA A 48 34.32 -13.49 47.85
CA ALA A 48 33.63 -12.29 47.39
C ALA A 48 33.92 -11.99 45.91
N GLN A 49 35.15 -12.19 45.43
CA GLN A 49 35.50 -12.01 44.02
C GLN A 49 34.82 -13.06 43.12
N ARG A 50 34.81 -14.33 43.51
CA ARG A 50 34.11 -15.38 42.75
C ARG A 50 32.61 -15.13 42.68
N GLN A 51 31.98 -14.72 43.78
CA GLN A 51 30.56 -14.35 43.80
C GLN A 51 30.27 -13.12 42.95
N ALA A 52 31.15 -12.11 42.95
CA ALA A 52 31.02 -10.95 42.08
C ALA A 52 31.08 -11.36 40.60
N GLN A 53 32.05 -12.19 40.20
CA GLN A 53 32.19 -12.69 38.83
C GLN A 53 30.98 -13.53 38.40
N GLU A 54 30.49 -14.43 39.25
CA GLU A 54 29.31 -15.25 38.96
C GLU A 54 28.05 -14.40 38.80
N ASN A 55 27.87 -13.38 39.66
CA ASN A 55 26.75 -12.46 39.54
C ASN A 55 26.84 -11.60 38.27
N GLU A 56 28.02 -11.11 37.90
CA GLU A 56 28.23 -10.37 36.65
C GLU A 56 27.95 -11.25 35.43
N GLN A 57 28.44 -12.49 35.42
CA GLN A 57 28.19 -13.43 34.32
C GLN A 57 26.70 -13.77 34.19
N LYS A 58 26.02 -13.96 35.32
CA LYS A 58 24.57 -14.22 35.33
C LYS A 58 23.77 -13.02 34.84
N GLN A 59 24.15 -11.79 35.23
CA GLN A 59 23.53 -10.57 34.72
C GLN A 59 23.74 -10.41 33.21
N GLN A 60 24.95 -10.72 32.70
CA GLN A 60 25.23 -10.68 31.27
C GLN A 60 24.40 -11.71 30.50
N GLN A 61 24.27 -12.94 31.01
CA GLN A 61 23.43 -13.96 30.39
C GLN A 61 21.95 -13.56 30.38
N GLU A 62 21.41 -13.08 31.50
CA GLU A 62 20.02 -12.63 31.56
C GLU A 62 19.76 -11.45 30.61
N GLN A 63 20.74 -10.55 30.46
CA GLN A 63 20.66 -9.45 29.52
C GLN A 63 20.66 -9.93 28.06
N GLN A 64 21.52 -10.90 27.72
CA GLN A 64 21.55 -11.52 26.39
C GLN A 64 20.24 -12.24 26.08
N GLU A 65 19.72 -13.06 27.00
CA GLU A 65 18.44 -13.76 26.82
C GLU A 65 17.28 -12.78 26.64
N ARG A 66 17.27 -11.67 27.40
CA ARG A 66 16.25 -10.63 27.26
C ARG A 66 16.36 -9.94 25.90
N GLU A 67 17.56 -9.64 25.43
CA GLU A 67 17.76 -9.01 24.11
C GLU A 67 17.34 -9.95 22.98
N GLU A 68 17.64 -11.25 23.09
CA GLU A 68 17.20 -12.27 22.14
C GLU A 68 15.67 -12.41 22.12
N GLN A 69 15.02 -12.42 23.28
CA GLN A 69 13.55 -12.45 23.36
C GLN A 69 12.92 -11.21 22.70
N ILE A 70 13.46 -10.01 22.97
CA ILE A 70 13.00 -8.78 22.34
C ILE A 70 13.18 -8.85 20.82
N ARG A 71 14.30 -9.39 20.34
CA ARG A 71 14.56 -9.55 18.91
C ARG A 71 13.53 -10.51 18.27
N GLN A 72 13.27 -11.64 18.90
CA GLN A 72 12.30 -12.62 18.40
C GLN A 72 10.87 -12.04 18.38
N GLU A 73 10.47 -11.33 19.44
CA GLU A 73 9.18 -10.65 19.49
C GLU A 73 9.07 -9.55 18.43
N ALA A 74 10.14 -8.78 18.21
CA ALA A 74 10.19 -7.79 17.14
C ALA A 74 10.02 -8.44 15.75
N GLU A 75 10.70 -9.55 15.48
CA GLU A 75 10.57 -10.28 14.21
C GLU A 75 9.16 -10.86 14.02
N GLU A 76 8.57 -11.43 15.07
CA GLU A 76 7.20 -11.95 15.03
C GLU A 76 6.18 -10.82 14.79
N SER A 77 6.34 -9.69 15.49
CA SER A 77 5.45 -8.54 15.34
C SER A 77 5.51 -7.95 13.93
N VAL A 78 6.71 -7.87 13.34
CA VAL A 78 6.90 -7.45 11.94
C VAL A 78 6.26 -8.46 10.99
N ARG A 79 6.44 -9.76 11.22
CA ARG A 79 5.80 -10.80 10.40
C ARG A 79 4.28 -10.74 10.46
N ALA A 80 3.72 -10.48 11.64
CA ALA A 80 2.28 -10.31 11.82
C ALA A 80 1.76 -9.06 11.08
N GLN A 81 2.47 -7.93 11.16
CA GLN A 81 2.12 -6.71 10.43
C GLN A 81 2.14 -6.93 8.92
N LEU A 82 3.18 -7.56 8.38
CA LEU A 82 3.28 -7.88 6.95
C LEU A 82 2.11 -8.77 6.47
N LYS A 83 1.67 -9.72 7.30
CA LYS A 83 0.52 -10.56 6.98
C LYS A 83 -0.79 -9.77 6.96
N MET A 84 -1.02 -8.91 7.96
CA MET A 84 -2.20 -8.04 7.99
C MET A 84 -2.23 -7.08 6.79
N GLU A 85 -1.09 -6.48 6.44
CA GLU A 85 -0.98 -5.59 5.28
C GLU A 85 -1.24 -6.35 3.96
N ALA A 86 -0.75 -7.58 3.82
CA ALA A 86 -1.02 -8.41 2.66
C ALA A 86 -2.51 -8.79 2.54
N GLU A 87 -3.15 -9.12 3.65
CA GLU A 87 -4.59 -9.42 3.70
C GLU A 87 -5.43 -8.18 3.38
N GLU A 88 -5.08 -7.01 3.92
CA GLU A 88 -5.74 -5.74 3.61
C GLU A 88 -5.60 -5.39 2.12
N LYS A 89 -4.38 -5.46 1.56
CA LYS A 89 -4.16 -5.25 0.13
C LYS A 89 -4.94 -6.24 -0.73
N ALA A 90 -4.99 -7.51 -0.33
CA ALA A 90 -5.76 -8.53 -1.04
C ALA A 90 -7.28 -8.26 -0.96
N ALA A 91 -7.79 -7.81 0.20
CA ALA A 91 -9.18 -7.43 0.38
C ALA A 91 -9.54 -6.19 -0.46
N GLN A 92 -8.68 -5.18 -0.47
CA GLN A 92 -8.85 -3.97 -1.28
C GLN A 92 -8.83 -4.29 -2.78
N GLN A 93 -7.92 -5.15 -3.24
CA GLN A 93 -7.90 -5.61 -4.63
C GLN A 93 -9.17 -6.37 -5.00
N LYS A 94 -9.66 -7.26 -4.13
CA LYS A 94 -10.95 -7.96 -4.34
C LYS A 94 -12.11 -6.97 -4.41
N ALA A 95 -12.15 -5.95 -3.54
CA ALA A 95 -13.18 -4.92 -3.57
C ALA A 95 -13.13 -4.09 -4.87
N ILE A 96 -11.93 -3.70 -5.32
CA ILE A 96 -11.74 -2.99 -6.60
C ILE A 96 -12.21 -3.86 -7.79
N GLN A 97 -11.88 -5.15 -7.79
CA GLN A 97 -12.33 -6.08 -8.84
C GLN A 97 -13.86 -6.24 -8.85
N GLN A 98 -14.48 -6.36 -7.67
CA GLN A 98 -15.94 -6.44 -7.54
C GLN A 98 -16.63 -5.15 -8.00
N GLN A 99 -16.08 -3.98 -7.67
CA GLN A 99 -16.60 -2.69 -8.15
C GLN A 99 -16.46 -2.56 -9.67
N LYS A 100 -15.31 -2.94 -10.25
CA LYS A 100 -15.13 -2.97 -11.71
C LYS A 100 -16.11 -3.93 -12.39
N ALA A 101 -16.34 -5.10 -11.80
CA ALA A 101 -17.30 -6.09 -12.32
C ALA A 101 -18.77 -5.62 -12.20
N ALA A 102 -19.12 -4.88 -11.13
CA ALA A 102 -20.45 -4.29 -10.95
C ALA A 102 -20.69 -3.13 -11.93
N GLN A 103 -19.69 -2.29 -12.20
CA GLN A 103 -19.76 -1.24 -13.21
C GLN A 103 -19.89 -1.82 -14.64
N GLN A 104 -19.28 -2.96 -14.93
CA GLN A 104 -19.44 -3.65 -16.21
C GLN A 104 -20.80 -4.35 -16.38
N LYS A 105 -21.49 -4.69 -15.29
CA LYS A 105 -22.84 -5.29 -15.33
C LYS A 105 -23.97 -4.29 -15.50
N ALA A 106 -23.71 -2.99 -15.32
CA ALA A 106 -24.70 -1.92 -15.37
C ALA A 106 -24.66 -1.07 -16.65
N THR A 107 -23.79 -1.37 -17.63
CA THR A 107 -23.93 -0.76 -18.95
C THR A 107 -25.09 -1.44 -19.68
N PRO A 108 -26.15 -0.72 -20.09
CA PRO A 108 -27.19 -1.29 -20.91
C PRO A 108 -26.54 -1.89 -22.15
N LYS A 109 -26.83 -3.16 -22.44
CA LYS A 109 -26.35 -3.82 -23.67
C LYS A 109 -26.73 -2.92 -24.84
N MET A 110 -25.73 -2.53 -25.63
CA MET A 110 -25.95 -1.73 -26.82
C MET A 110 -26.89 -2.50 -27.76
N THR A 111 -28.00 -1.88 -28.13
CA THR A 111 -28.94 -2.42 -29.12
C THR A 111 -28.84 -1.60 -30.40
N GLU A 112 -28.72 -2.26 -31.55
CA GLU A 112 -28.81 -1.63 -32.87
C GLU A 112 -30.23 -1.80 -33.43
N LYS A 113 -30.93 -0.69 -33.69
CA LYS A 113 -32.17 -0.68 -34.48
C LYS A 113 -31.83 -0.29 -35.91
N ILE A 114 -32.12 -1.17 -36.85
CA ILE A 114 -31.91 -0.89 -38.28
C ILE A 114 -32.73 0.33 -38.69
N VAL A 115 -32.07 1.31 -39.29
CA VAL A 115 -32.65 2.50 -39.93
C VAL A 115 -31.90 2.72 -41.23
N ARG A 116 -32.52 3.30 -42.27
CA ARG A 116 -31.81 3.58 -43.52
C ARG A 116 -32.18 4.97 -44.00
N TYR A 117 -31.24 5.90 -43.93
CA TYR A 117 -31.40 7.25 -44.48
C TYR A 117 -30.04 7.88 -44.79
N PRO A 118 -29.96 8.73 -45.83
CA PRO A 118 -28.76 9.52 -46.10
C PRO A 118 -28.63 10.63 -45.05
N ALA A 119 -27.40 11.00 -44.72
CA ALA A 119 -27.07 12.12 -43.87
C ALA A 119 -25.78 12.78 -44.34
N THR A 120 -25.59 14.06 -44.02
CA THR A 120 -24.38 14.81 -44.31
C THR A 120 -23.63 15.10 -43.01
N VAL A 121 -22.32 14.95 -43.01
CA VAL A 121 -21.47 15.27 -41.85
C VAL A 121 -21.36 16.78 -41.69
N VAL A 122 -21.65 17.27 -40.48
CA VAL A 122 -21.55 18.68 -40.10
C VAL A 122 -21.04 18.75 -38.66
N THR A 123 -19.74 19.01 -38.49
CA THR A 123 -19.13 19.25 -37.18
C THR A 123 -19.46 20.66 -36.68
N GLN A 124 -19.14 20.95 -35.41
CA GLN A 124 -19.41 22.26 -34.80
C GLN A 124 -18.76 23.45 -35.50
N SER A 125 -17.58 23.26 -36.08
CA SER A 125 -16.90 24.32 -36.82
C SER A 125 -17.44 24.47 -38.25
N GLY A 126 -18.13 23.45 -38.78
CA GLY A 126 -18.53 23.38 -40.19
C GLY A 126 -17.39 23.10 -41.17
N TYR A 127 -16.14 22.99 -40.69
CA TYR A 127 -14.94 22.74 -41.51
C TYR A 127 -14.04 21.67 -40.90
N GLY A 128 -14.62 20.71 -40.19
CA GLY A 128 -13.91 19.67 -39.46
C GLY A 128 -13.91 18.29 -40.11
N ASP A 129 -13.31 17.35 -39.39
CA ASP A 129 -13.44 15.92 -39.65
C ASP A 129 -14.09 15.20 -38.46
N LEU A 130 -14.89 14.19 -38.76
CA LEU A 130 -15.49 13.30 -37.79
C LEU A 130 -14.91 11.90 -37.94
N SER A 131 -14.38 11.36 -36.84
CA SER A 131 -13.84 10.00 -36.82
C SER A 131 -14.96 8.96 -37.01
N LEU A 132 -14.78 8.07 -37.97
CA LEU A 132 -15.51 6.82 -38.09
C LEU A 132 -14.88 5.81 -37.14
N ARG A 133 -15.65 5.24 -36.21
CA ARG A 133 -15.12 4.37 -35.16
C ARG A 133 -15.58 2.92 -35.29
N GLY A 134 -14.75 1.97 -34.84
CA GLY A 134 -15.09 0.54 -34.82
C GLY A 134 -16.15 0.18 -33.78
N GLU A 135 -16.30 1.02 -32.75
CA GLU A 135 -17.29 0.88 -31.69
C GLU A 135 -18.04 2.19 -31.49
N ALA A 136 -19.28 2.11 -31.02
CA ALA A 136 -20.10 3.26 -30.64
C ALA A 136 -19.55 3.91 -29.37
N SER A 137 -18.41 4.59 -29.42
CA SER A 137 -17.74 5.15 -28.24
C SER A 137 -16.69 6.17 -28.65
N THR A 138 -16.54 7.26 -27.90
CA THR A 138 -15.43 8.22 -28.09
C THR A 138 -14.05 7.60 -27.88
N LYS A 139 -13.99 6.49 -27.12
CA LYS A 139 -12.77 5.71 -26.88
C LYS A 139 -12.58 4.56 -27.88
N GLY A 140 -13.52 4.37 -28.80
CA GLY A 140 -13.46 3.31 -29.80
C GLY A 140 -12.36 3.59 -30.83
N LEU A 141 -11.75 2.52 -31.34
CA LEU A 141 -10.72 2.58 -32.38
C LEU A 141 -11.22 3.37 -33.59
N GLU A 142 -10.42 4.32 -34.07
CA GLU A 142 -10.72 5.06 -35.30
C GLU A 142 -10.38 4.20 -36.50
N VAL A 143 -11.40 3.90 -37.32
CA VAL A 143 -11.28 3.09 -38.54
C VAL A 143 -11.30 3.95 -39.81
N GLY A 144 -11.57 5.25 -39.67
CA GLY A 144 -11.52 6.23 -40.76
C GLY A 144 -11.86 7.63 -40.28
N LYS A 145 -11.78 8.59 -41.20
CA LYS A 145 -12.20 9.99 -41.01
C LYS A 145 -13.16 10.37 -42.12
N VAL A 146 -14.16 11.18 -41.79
CA VAL A 146 -15.15 11.70 -42.72
C VAL A 146 -15.24 13.20 -42.55
N TYR A 147 -15.03 13.94 -43.63
CA TYR A 147 -15.00 15.40 -43.62
C TYR A 147 -16.41 15.99 -43.71
N ASP A 148 -16.55 17.23 -43.24
CA ASP A 148 -17.79 17.99 -43.38
C ASP A 148 -18.25 18.09 -44.84
N GLY A 149 -19.57 18.08 -45.03
CA GLY A 149 -20.21 18.06 -46.34
C GLY A 149 -20.23 16.69 -47.03
N ASN A 150 -19.48 15.69 -46.54
CA ASN A 150 -19.56 14.34 -47.08
C ASN A 150 -20.88 13.66 -46.69
N GLU A 151 -21.45 12.92 -47.63
CA GLU A 151 -22.63 12.10 -47.39
C GLU A 151 -22.26 10.73 -46.83
N VAL A 152 -23.11 10.23 -45.94
CA VAL A 152 -23.03 8.90 -45.36
C VAL A 152 -24.42 8.28 -45.33
N THR A 153 -24.51 6.96 -45.47
CA THR A 153 -25.77 6.25 -45.25
C THR A 153 -25.83 5.75 -43.82
N VAL A 154 -26.77 6.25 -43.02
CA VAL A 154 -27.03 5.71 -41.68
C VAL A 154 -27.79 4.39 -41.82
N ILE A 155 -27.23 3.30 -41.30
CA ILE A 155 -27.77 1.93 -41.42
C ILE A 155 -28.33 1.35 -40.11
N ALA A 156 -27.98 1.92 -38.95
CA ALA A 156 -28.58 1.58 -37.66
C ALA A 156 -28.44 2.72 -36.64
N LYS A 157 -29.41 2.85 -35.73
CA LYS A 157 -29.29 3.69 -34.53
C LYS A 157 -29.01 2.82 -33.32
N THR A 158 -28.14 3.29 -32.43
CA THR A 158 -27.91 2.63 -31.14
C THR A 158 -28.72 3.30 -30.04
N ASN A 159 -28.92 2.60 -28.92
CA ASN A 159 -29.42 3.18 -27.66
C ASN A 159 -28.30 3.83 -26.83
N LYS A 160 -27.10 3.98 -27.38
CA LYS A 160 -25.95 4.57 -26.69
C LYS A 160 -25.87 6.05 -27.06
N CYS A 161 -26.34 6.87 -26.14
CA CYS A 161 -26.36 8.32 -26.28
C CYS A 161 -25.39 8.97 -25.29
N GLU A 162 -24.71 10.01 -25.75
CA GLU A 162 -23.65 10.71 -25.02
C GLU A 162 -23.76 12.20 -25.32
N VAL A 163 -23.13 13.03 -24.49
CA VAL A 163 -22.99 14.47 -24.75
C VAL A 163 -21.56 14.72 -25.18
N ILE A 164 -21.36 15.16 -26.42
CA ILE A 164 -20.04 15.42 -26.99
C ILE A 164 -19.99 16.88 -27.42
N GLY A 165 -19.04 17.65 -26.88
CA GLY A 165 -18.90 19.06 -27.20
C GLY A 165 -20.14 19.92 -26.89
N ASN A 166 -20.94 19.57 -25.87
CA ASN A 166 -22.24 20.20 -25.57
C ASN A 166 -23.37 19.91 -26.58
N ILE A 167 -23.21 18.90 -27.45
CA ILE A 167 -24.28 18.40 -28.30
C ILE A 167 -24.74 17.05 -27.77
N ASP A 168 -26.05 16.92 -27.56
CA ASP A 168 -26.71 15.66 -27.24
C ASP A 168 -26.93 14.85 -28.51
N GLY A 169 -26.57 13.58 -28.48
CA GLY A 169 -26.73 12.70 -29.63
C GLY A 169 -26.54 11.24 -29.27
N CYS A 170 -26.81 10.37 -30.23
CA CYS A 170 -26.64 8.93 -30.13
C CYS A 170 -25.65 8.43 -31.17
N TRP A 171 -24.93 7.37 -30.83
CA TRP A 171 -24.09 6.69 -31.79
C TRP A 171 -24.95 6.00 -32.84
N VAL A 172 -24.58 6.16 -34.10
CA VAL A 172 -25.24 5.51 -35.23
C VAL A 172 -24.21 4.77 -36.06
N LYS A 173 -24.63 3.66 -36.64
CA LYS A 173 -23.82 2.92 -37.59
C LYS A 173 -24.06 3.47 -38.97
N VAL A 174 -22.98 3.80 -39.66
CA VAL A 174 -23.01 4.35 -41.01
C VAL A 174 -22.27 3.44 -41.97
N GLN A 175 -22.58 3.62 -43.25
CA GLN A 175 -21.85 3.07 -44.37
C GLN A 175 -21.43 4.23 -45.27
N LEU A 176 -20.13 4.33 -45.53
CA LEU A 176 -19.58 5.25 -46.51
C LEU A 176 -19.81 4.71 -47.93
N ASP A 177 -19.69 5.57 -48.93
CA ASP A 177 -19.80 5.18 -50.34
C ASP A 177 -18.73 4.16 -50.76
N SER A 178 -17.58 4.16 -50.08
CA SER A 178 -16.53 3.16 -50.24
C SER A 178 -16.92 1.76 -49.73
N GLY A 179 -18.07 1.63 -49.07
CA GLY A 179 -18.55 0.39 -48.45
C GLY A 179 -18.05 0.16 -47.02
N VAL A 180 -17.13 1.00 -46.52
CA VAL A 180 -16.63 0.93 -45.14
C VAL A 180 -17.76 1.25 -44.16
N LYS A 181 -17.88 0.44 -43.11
CA LYS A 181 -18.88 0.59 -42.07
C LYS A 181 -18.22 0.93 -40.75
N GLY A 182 -18.87 1.77 -39.96
CA GLY A 182 -18.43 2.12 -38.61
C GLY A 182 -19.48 2.94 -37.88
N TYR A 183 -19.13 3.43 -36.70
CA TYR A 183 -20.00 4.25 -35.86
C TYR A 183 -19.57 5.71 -35.89
N MET A 184 -20.55 6.60 -35.97
CA MET A 184 -20.41 8.05 -35.88
C MET A 184 -21.44 8.59 -34.90
N PHE A 185 -21.17 9.76 -34.34
CA PHE A 185 -22.09 10.44 -33.44
C PHE A 185 -23.11 11.25 -34.24
N ASP A 186 -24.41 10.98 -34.07
CA ASP A 186 -25.44 11.61 -34.91
C ASP A 186 -25.69 13.10 -34.61
N GLY A 187 -25.18 13.62 -33.48
CA GLY A 187 -25.18 15.06 -33.20
C GLY A 187 -24.40 15.90 -34.22
N TYR A 188 -23.53 15.26 -35.01
CA TYR A 188 -22.78 15.90 -36.11
C TYR A 188 -23.26 15.42 -37.49
N LEU A 189 -24.47 14.85 -37.57
CA LEU A 189 -25.06 14.40 -38.83
C LEU A 189 -26.34 15.19 -39.10
N ASN A 190 -26.33 15.95 -40.20
CA ASN A 190 -27.55 16.55 -40.71
C ASN A 190 -28.31 15.53 -41.55
N ARG A 191 -29.60 15.33 -41.26
CA ARG A 191 -30.48 14.45 -42.05
C ARG A 191 -30.89 15.09 -43.37
N GLU A 192 -30.92 16.42 -43.42
CA GLU A 192 -31.20 17.12 -44.66
C GLU A 192 -29.97 17.00 -45.56
N VAL A 193 -30.17 16.43 -46.76
CA VAL A 193 -29.12 16.35 -47.76
C VAL A 193 -28.81 17.78 -48.19
N LEU A 194 -27.64 18.28 -47.79
CA LEU A 194 -27.20 19.63 -48.14
C LEU A 194 -27.21 19.81 -49.67
N SER A 195 -27.64 20.98 -50.12
CA SER A 195 -27.58 21.36 -51.53
C SER A 195 -26.14 21.37 -52.04
N GLN A 196 -25.94 21.26 -53.36
CA GLN A 196 -24.59 21.26 -53.95
C GLN A 196 -23.81 22.54 -53.66
N GLU A 197 -24.49 23.67 -53.53
CA GLU A 197 -23.90 24.97 -53.17
C GLU A 197 -23.41 24.98 -51.72
N GLU A 198 -24.20 24.48 -50.77
CA GLU A 198 -23.80 24.34 -49.37
C GLU A 198 -22.60 23.40 -49.21
N LYS A 199 -22.57 22.29 -49.97
CA LYS A 199 -21.41 21.37 -49.99
C LYS A 199 -20.15 22.01 -50.54
N GLN A 200 -20.27 22.88 -51.55
CA GLN A 200 -19.13 23.60 -52.12
C GLN A 200 -18.58 24.62 -51.14
N ASN A 201 -19.47 25.38 -50.47
CA ASN A 201 -19.09 26.35 -49.45
C ASN A 201 -18.36 25.70 -48.27
N LEU A 202 -18.83 24.54 -47.80
CA LEU A 202 -18.15 23.78 -46.73
C LEU A 202 -16.76 23.25 -47.14
N ARG A 203 -16.55 22.95 -48.43
CA ARG A 203 -15.27 22.45 -48.93
C ARG A 203 -14.27 23.56 -49.21
N GLN A 204 -14.70 24.73 -49.68
CA GLN A 204 -13.79 25.82 -50.05
C GLN A 204 -13.08 26.43 -48.84
N ASN A 205 -13.77 26.65 -47.72
CA ASN A 205 -13.07 27.22 -46.55
C ASN A 205 -12.14 26.22 -45.86
N SER A 206 -12.10 24.94 -46.27
CA SER A 206 -11.09 23.97 -45.81
C SER A 206 -9.73 24.12 -46.50
N GLN A 207 -9.66 24.86 -47.62
CA GLN A 207 -8.43 25.05 -48.40
C GLN A 207 -7.76 26.41 -48.16
N GLU A 208 -8.49 27.43 -47.68
CA GLU A 208 -7.97 28.78 -47.49
C GLU A 208 -7.14 28.96 -46.20
N ASP A 209 -7.23 28.03 -45.24
CA ASP A 209 -6.50 28.10 -43.96
C ASP A 209 -5.08 27.45 -43.99
N ASN A 210 -4.59 27.06 -45.18
CA ASN A 210 -3.25 26.47 -45.37
C ASN A 210 -2.29 27.32 -46.22
N GLU A 211 -2.59 28.61 -46.44
CA GLU A 211 -1.69 29.57 -47.11
C GLU A 211 -1.18 30.68 -46.18
#